data_AF-A0A497R743-F1
#
_entry.id   AF-A0A497R743-F1
#
_cell.length_a   1.000
_cell.length_b   1.000
_cell.length_c   1.000
_cell.angle_alpha   90.00
_cell.angle_beta   90.00
_cell.angle_gamma   90.00
#
_symmetry.space_group_name_H-M   'P 1'
#
loop_
_entity.id
_entity.type
_entity.pdbx_description
1 polymer ?
#
loop_
_entity_poly.entity_id
_entity_poly.type
_entity_poly.pdbx_seq_one_letter_code
_entity_poly.pdbx_strand_id
1 'polypeptide(L)'
;MTERIIAPYEKFVITTSRKPSQRTRSFVRDLVRVIPWSFHFTRGSCSLNDLAAELTSLGINRLMIIHEKKGNPSLAKFYKLVNGKLVERDYRIRIKGIALARELRRGRSIFTKNSKFRVINKCSSDFGEQLYTMLSIFFNFERSRELIYEPNLKGIAVFLSDSPKSNITLEFQQIETKEFIGPRITISDVYLGKKGEVIKSLMNLLGLGKRKRVKN
;
A
#
# COMPACT_ATOMS: atom_id res chain seq x y z
N MET A 1 -14.66 -7.69 25.82
CA MET A 1 -13.82 -6.73 25.09
C MET A 1 -12.43 -7.34 25.05
N THR A 2 -12.26 -8.36 24.22
CA THR A 2 -11.09 -9.25 24.30
C THR A 2 -9.99 -8.69 23.43
N GLU A 3 -8.82 -8.45 24.04
CA GLU A 3 -7.56 -8.18 23.38
C GLU A 3 -7.33 -9.24 22.30
N ARG A 4 -7.66 -8.89 21.05
CA ARG A 4 -7.29 -9.71 19.92
C ARG A 4 -5.81 -9.51 19.72
N ILE A 5 -5.03 -10.54 20.02
CA ILE A 5 -3.66 -10.72 19.56
C ILE A 5 -3.66 -10.39 18.07
N ILE A 6 -3.14 -9.20 17.74
CA ILE A 6 -3.26 -8.61 16.41
C ILE A 6 -2.34 -9.42 15.50
N ALA A 7 -2.91 -10.26 14.63
CA ALA A 7 -2.16 -10.77 13.49
C ALA A 7 -1.62 -9.54 12.74
N PRO A 8 -0.31 -9.44 12.42
CA PRO A 8 0.32 -8.20 11.98
C PRO A 8 -0.24 -7.64 10.66
N TYR A 9 -1.16 -8.36 10.00
CA TYR A 9 -1.84 -7.89 8.80
C TYR A 9 -3.30 -8.38 8.85
N GLU A 10 -4.26 -7.47 9.08
CA GLU A 10 -5.68 -7.82 8.84
C GLU A 10 -5.96 -7.87 7.33
N LYS A 11 -6.85 -8.77 6.93
CA LYS A 11 -7.31 -8.89 5.54
C LYS A 11 -7.88 -7.57 5.04
N PHE A 12 -7.71 -7.29 3.74
CA PHE A 12 -8.31 -6.12 3.11
C PHE A 12 -8.64 -6.39 1.64
N VAL A 13 -9.56 -5.62 1.09
CA VAL A 13 -9.95 -5.73 -0.33
C VAL A 13 -9.28 -4.63 -1.14
N ILE A 14 -8.83 -4.98 -2.34
CA ILE A 14 -8.44 -4.05 -3.40
C ILE A 14 -9.43 -4.18 -4.54
N THR A 15 -10.00 -3.06 -4.96
CA THR A 15 -10.89 -2.98 -6.12
C THR A 15 -10.57 -1.74 -6.95
N THR A 16 -11.33 -1.52 -8.00
CA THR A 16 -11.22 -0.35 -8.88
C THR A 16 -12.44 0.56 -8.77
N SER A 17 -12.36 1.74 -9.38
CA SER A 17 -13.53 2.48 -9.82
C SER A 17 -14.37 1.67 -10.83
N ARG A 18 -15.62 2.07 -11.06
CA ARG A 18 -16.51 1.44 -12.05
C ARG A 18 -15.90 1.55 -13.45
N LYS A 19 -16.16 0.53 -14.30
CA LYS A 19 -15.70 0.44 -15.69
C LYS A 19 -14.18 0.72 -15.86
N PRO A 20 -13.29 -0.01 -15.14
CA PRO A 20 -11.86 0.23 -15.21
C PRO A 20 -11.26 -0.15 -16.56
N SER A 21 -10.17 0.51 -16.95
CA SER A 21 -9.36 0.14 -18.10
C SER A 21 -8.68 -1.22 -17.92
N GLN A 22 -8.23 -1.80 -19.02
CA GLN A 22 -7.45 -3.04 -18.99
C GLN A 22 -6.14 -2.89 -18.20
N ARG A 23 -5.50 -1.71 -18.28
CA ARG A 23 -4.27 -1.41 -17.56
C ARG A 23 -4.52 -1.35 -16.05
N THR A 24 -5.58 -0.69 -15.62
CA THR A 24 -5.96 -0.62 -14.20
C THR A 24 -6.34 -1.98 -13.62
N ARG A 25 -7.07 -2.81 -14.38
CA ARG A 25 -7.36 -4.20 -13.99
C ARG A 25 -6.07 -5.02 -13.83
N SER A 26 -5.15 -4.90 -14.78
CA SER A 26 -3.87 -5.62 -14.73
C SER A 26 -3.04 -5.16 -13.53
N PHE A 27 -3.01 -3.87 -13.25
CA PHE A 27 -2.31 -3.30 -12.10
C PHE A 27 -2.85 -3.82 -10.76
N VAL A 28 -4.17 -3.82 -10.56
CA VAL A 28 -4.76 -4.35 -9.33
C VAL A 28 -4.47 -5.85 -9.16
N ARG A 29 -4.50 -6.63 -10.25
CA ARG A 29 -4.12 -8.06 -10.20
C ARG A 29 -2.66 -8.25 -9.82
N ASP A 30 -1.77 -7.41 -10.34
CA ASP A 30 -0.34 -7.45 -10.00
C ASP A 30 -0.13 -7.06 -8.53
N LEU A 31 -0.83 -6.04 -8.02
CA LEU A 31 -0.79 -5.66 -6.60
C LEU A 31 -1.24 -6.79 -5.67
N VAL A 32 -2.38 -7.43 -5.97
CA VAL A 32 -2.93 -8.50 -5.12
C VAL A 32 -2.00 -9.72 -5.05
N ARG A 33 -1.18 -9.92 -6.08
CA ARG A 33 -0.15 -10.97 -6.08
C ARG A 33 1.03 -10.66 -5.18
N VAL A 34 1.33 -9.39 -4.90
CA VAL A 34 2.53 -9.03 -4.12
C VAL A 34 2.24 -8.45 -2.74
N ILE A 35 0.98 -8.18 -2.42
CA ILE A 35 0.58 -7.75 -1.09
C ILE A 35 -0.20 -8.90 -0.43
N PRO A 36 0.40 -9.61 0.54
CA PRO A 36 -0.28 -10.66 1.28
C PRO A 36 -1.55 -10.12 1.96
N TRP A 37 -2.53 -11.01 2.17
CA TRP A 37 -3.80 -10.70 2.85
C TRP A 37 -4.69 -9.68 2.12
N SER A 38 -4.31 -9.34 0.88
CA SER A 38 -5.13 -8.54 -0.02
C SER A 38 -5.98 -9.46 -0.91
N PHE A 39 -7.21 -9.04 -1.20
CA PHE A 39 -8.14 -9.76 -2.07
C PHE A 39 -8.63 -8.85 -3.17
N HIS A 40 -8.68 -9.36 -4.41
CA HIS A 40 -9.28 -8.63 -5.51
C HIS A 40 -10.80 -8.79 -5.47
N PHE A 41 -11.53 -7.68 -5.47
CA PHE A 41 -12.98 -7.69 -5.72
C PHE A 41 -13.29 -7.05 -7.08
N THR A 42 -13.98 -7.79 -7.95
CA THR A 42 -14.40 -7.29 -9.26
C THR A 42 -15.53 -6.28 -9.11
N ARG A 43 -15.28 -5.01 -9.46
CA ARG A 43 -16.23 -3.93 -9.18
C ARG A 43 -17.58 -4.03 -9.90
N GLY A 44 -17.59 -4.39 -11.18
CA GLY A 44 -18.82 -4.43 -12.00
C GLY A 44 -19.68 -3.16 -11.90
N SER A 45 -20.99 -3.34 -11.74
CA SER A 45 -21.97 -2.28 -11.45
C SER A 45 -22.11 -1.99 -9.95
N CYS A 46 -21.45 -2.73 -9.06
CA CYS A 46 -21.62 -2.66 -7.62
C CYS A 46 -21.47 -1.24 -7.08
N SER A 47 -22.44 -0.83 -6.29
CA SER A 47 -22.45 0.41 -5.51
C SER A 47 -21.45 0.33 -4.35
N LEU A 48 -21.24 1.45 -3.64
CA LEU A 48 -20.48 1.41 -2.39
C LEU A 48 -21.25 0.67 -1.27
N ASN A 49 -22.58 0.65 -1.31
CA ASN A 49 -23.38 -0.09 -0.34
C ASN A 49 -23.26 -1.60 -0.58
N ASP A 50 -23.27 -2.03 -1.84
CA ASP A 50 -23.10 -3.45 -2.19
C ASP A 50 -21.72 -3.94 -1.76
N LEU A 51 -20.68 -3.12 -1.99
CA LEU A 51 -19.35 -3.38 -1.46
C LEU A 51 -19.36 -3.45 0.07
N ALA A 52 -20.06 -2.55 0.76
CA ALA A 52 -20.14 -2.58 2.22
C ALA A 52 -20.78 -3.88 2.73
N ALA A 53 -21.85 -4.34 2.08
CA ALA A 53 -22.51 -5.61 2.40
C ALA A 53 -21.56 -6.81 2.20
N GLU A 54 -20.83 -6.84 1.08
CA GLU A 54 -19.84 -7.88 0.79
C GLU A 54 -18.69 -7.88 1.80
N LEU A 55 -18.14 -6.71 2.14
CA LEU A 55 -17.10 -6.58 3.15
C LEU A 55 -17.61 -7.07 4.52
N THR A 56 -18.88 -6.79 4.85
CA THR A 56 -19.52 -7.27 6.08
C THR A 56 -19.61 -8.79 6.11
N SER A 57 -20.07 -9.43 5.02
CA SER A 57 -20.20 -10.89 4.95
C SER A 57 -18.84 -11.60 5.05
N LEU A 58 -17.78 -11.00 4.50
CA LEU A 58 -16.41 -11.51 4.56
C LEU A 58 -15.70 -11.23 5.89
N GLY A 59 -16.31 -10.44 6.80
CA GLY A 59 -15.66 -9.99 8.03
C GLY A 59 -14.44 -9.11 7.79
N ILE A 60 -14.38 -8.43 6.64
CA ILE A 60 -13.29 -7.54 6.25
C ILE A 60 -13.75 -6.10 6.45
N ASN A 61 -12.95 -5.28 7.13
CA ASN A 61 -13.33 -3.89 7.42
C ASN A 61 -12.52 -2.84 6.62
N ARG A 62 -11.59 -3.26 5.75
CA ARG A 62 -10.71 -2.36 4.99
C ARG A 62 -10.83 -2.56 3.50
N LEU A 63 -10.88 -1.44 2.79
CA LEU A 63 -10.98 -1.41 1.33
C LEU A 63 -10.04 -0.34 0.76
N MET A 64 -9.33 -0.70 -0.31
CA MET A 64 -8.60 0.22 -1.16
C MET A 64 -9.25 0.23 -2.56
N ILE A 65 -9.59 1.42 -3.05
CA ILE A 65 -10.13 1.61 -4.40
C ILE A 65 -9.10 2.34 -5.26
N ILE A 66 -8.70 1.70 -6.35
CA ILE A 66 -7.84 2.29 -7.37
C ILE A 66 -8.70 2.99 -8.43
N HIS A 67 -8.47 4.29 -8.58
CA HIS A 67 -9.03 5.12 -9.63
C HIS A 67 -8.03 5.30 -10.78
N GLU A 68 -8.56 5.68 -11.93
CA GLU A 68 -7.78 5.94 -13.13
C GLU A 68 -8.04 7.33 -13.72
N LYS A 69 -7.07 7.82 -14.50
CA LYS A 69 -7.18 9.01 -15.32
C LYS A 69 -6.68 8.65 -16.72
N LYS A 70 -7.50 8.88 -17.75
CA LYS A 70 -7.17 8.54 -19.15
C LYS A 70 -6.65 7.09 -19.28
N GLY A 71 -7.35 6.14 -18.68
CA GLY A 71 -7.03 4.71 -18.71
C GLY A 71 -5.81 4.27 -17.88
N ASN A 72 -5.15 5.17 -17.14
CA ASN A 72 -3.99 4.84 -16.31
C ASN A 72 -4.33 4.98 -14.81
N PRO A 73 -3.89 4.03 -13.94
CA PRO A 73 -4.02 4.18 -12.49
C PRO A 73 -3.41 5.49 -12.00
N SER A 74 -4.17 6.23 -11.20
CA SER A 74 -3.82 7.62 -10.85
C SER A 74 -4.02 7.97 -9.39
N LEU A 75 -4.89 7.25 -8.67
CA LEU A 75 -5.24 7.58 -7.30
C LEU A 75 -5.66 6.31 -6.56
N ALA A 76 -5.12 6.10 -5.35
CA ALA A 76 -5.64 5.13 -4.40
C ALA A 76 -6.38 5.86 -3.28
N LYS A 77 -7.64 5.44 -3.06
CA LYS A 77 -8.47 5.88 -1.94
C LYS A 77 -8.69 4.72 -0.97
N PHE A 78 -8.77 5.04 0.31
CA PHE A 78 -8.91 4.05 1.37
C PHE A 78 -10.24 4.24 2.08
N TYR A 79 -10.87 3.15 2.48
CA TYR A 79 -12.17 3.14 3.16
C TYR A 79 -12.11 2.17 4.34
N LYS A 80 -12.92 2.46 5.37
CA LYS A 80 -13.21 1.52 6.45
C LYS A 80 -14.72 1.26 6.51
N LEU A 81 -15.08 0.00 6.74
CA LEU A 81 -16.43 -0.39 7.08
C LEU A 81 -16.73 0.01 8.54
N VAL A 82 -17.74 0.85 8.72
CA VAL A 82 -18.23 1.31 10.02
C VAL A 82 -19.74 1.18 10.02
N ASN A 83 -20.29 0.38 10.93
CA ASN A 83 -21.73 0.16 11.08
C ASN A 83 -22.43 -0.16 9.74
N GLY A 84 -21.85 -1.09 8.97
CA GLY A 84 -22.40 -1.52 7.66
C GLY A 84 -22.22 -0.53 6.51
N LYS A 85 -21.51 0.59 6.71
CA LYS A 85 -21.27 1.60 5.65
C LYS A 85 -19.78 1.80 5.41
N LEU A 86 -19.41 2.03 4.15
CA LEU A 86 -18.04 2.41 3.79
C LEU A 86 -17.84 3.90 4.01
N VAL A 87 -16.92 4.22 4.92
CA VAL A 87 -16.48 5.59 5.20
C VAL A 87 -15.11 5.79 4.56
N GLU A 88 -15.01 6.75 3.63
CA GLU A 88 -13.71 7.13 3.05
C GLU A 88 -12.79 7.62 4.18
N ARG A 89 -11.53 7.19 4.14
CA ARG A 89 -10.50 7.70 5.02
C ARG A 89 -9.96 9.01 4.46
N ASP A 90 -9.56 9.90 5.36
CA ASP A 90 -9.08 11.23 4.97
C ASP A 90 -7.70 11.21 4.32
N TYR A 91 -7.11 10.03 4.06
CA TYR A 91 -5.83 9.91 3.38
C TYR A 91 -5.96 9.28 1.99
N ARG A 92 -5.10 9.72 1.06
CA ARG A 92 -5.10 9.33 -0.37
C ARG A 92 -3.68 9.27 -0.91
N ILE A 93 -3.42 8.40 -1.89
CA ILE A 93 -2.14 8.32 -2.60
C ILE A 93 -2.33 8.73 -4.06
N ARG A 94 -1.56 9.70 -4.56
CA ARG A 94 -1.51 10.02 -6.00
C ARG A 94 -0.44 9.16 -6.69
N ILE A 95 -0.89 8.34 -7.62
CA ILE A 95 -0.04 7.50 -8.46
C ILE A 95 0.35 8.33 -9.69
N LYS A 96 1.65 8.55 -9.88
CA LYS A 96 2.21 9.24 -11.03
C LYS A 96 2.34 8.31 -12.24
N GLY A 97 2.73 7.08 -11.98
CA GLY A 97 2.99 6.09 -13.01
C GLY A 97 3.11 4.70 -12.43
N ILE A 98 2.93 3.71 -13.30
CA ILE A 98 3.12 2.29 -13.00
C ILE A 98 3.86 1.63 -14.15
N ALA A 99 4.68 0.64 -13.82
CA ALA A 99 5.15 -0.36 -14.77
C ALA A 99 4.68 -1.73 -14.28
N LEU A 100 3.91 -2.44 -15.12
CA LEU A 100 3.34 -3.74 -14.79
C LEU A 100 4.45 -4.82 -14.71
N ALA A 101 4.21 -5.90 -13.97
CA ALA A 101 5.21 -6.95 -13.79
C ALA A 101 5.73 -7.51 -15.13
N ARG A 102 4.81 -7.74 -16.09
CA ARG A 102 5.14 -8.21 -17.44
C ARG A 102 5.98 -7.22 -18.26
N GLU A 103 5.81 -5.92 -18.02
CA GLU A 103 6.57 -4.86 -18.72
C GLU A 103 8.00 -4.81 -18.20
N LEU A 104 8.19 -5.16 -16.93
CA LEU A 104 9.47 -5.26 -16.26
C LEU A 104 10.10 -6.66 -16.37
N ARG A 105 9.48 -7.59 -17.11
CA ARG A 105 9.89 -9.00 -17.24
C ARG A 105 10.08 -9.71 -15.89
N ARG A 106 9.22 -9.37 -14.92
CA ARG A 106 9.25 -9.93 -13.56
C ARG A 106 8.44 -11.21 -13.45
N GLY A 107 8.95 -12.13 -12.64
CA GLY A 107 8.30 -13.40 -12.31
C GLY A 107 7.01 -13.23 -11.50
N ARG A 108 6.36 -14.37 -11.26
CA ARG A 108 5.24 -14.43 -10.30
C ARG A 108 5.79 -14.52 -8.89
N SER A 109 5.10 -13.89 -7.96
CA SER A 109 5.34 -14.06 -6.53
C SER A 109 4.84 -15.42 -6.05
N ILE A 110 5.48 -15.94 -5.01
CA ILE A 110 5.04 -17.14 -4.31
C ILE A 110 5.02 -16.79 -2.83
N PHE A 111 3.84 -16.73 -2.22
CA PHE A 111 3.73 -16.55 -0.78
C PHE A 111 2.70 -17.53 -0.20
N THR A 112 2.99 -18.03 1.00
CA THR A 112 2.13 -18.96 1.74
C THR A 112 1.51 -18.24 2.93
N LYS A 113 0.66 -18.93 3.70
CA LYS A 113 0.13 -18.40 4.96
C LYS A 113 1.21 -17.96 5.96
N ASN A 114 2.43 -18.52 5.87
CA ASN A 114 3.53 -18.23 6.78
C ASN A 114 4.45 -17.12 6.26
N SER A 115 4.29 -16.70 5.01
CA SER A 115 5.11 -15.65 4.41
C SER A 115 4.92 -14.32 5.12
N LYS A 116 6.02 -13.61 5.37
CA LYS A 116 6.01 -12.29 6.00
C LYS A 116 5.86 -11.19 4.95
N PHE A 117 5.32 -10.04 5.37
CA PHE A 117 5.23 -8.85 4.54
C PHE A 117 6.02 -7.69 5.17
N ARG A 118 7.16 -7.33 4.61
CA ARG A 118 8.03 -6.28 5.17
C ARG A 118 7.87 -5.00 4.36
N VAL A 119 7.68 -3.87 5.02
CA VAL A 119 7.67 -2.56 4.35
C VAL A 119 8.88 -1.78 4.82
N ILE A 120 9.82 -1.58 3.90
CA ILE A 120 11.16 -1.06 4.16
C ILE A 120 11.24 0.36 3.65
N ASN A 121 11.42 1.31 4.57
CA ASN A 121 11.58 2.70 4.20
C ASN A 121 13.05 3.05 3.93
N LYS A 122 13.41 3.21 2.66
CA LYS A 122 14.72 3.72 2.20
C LYS A 122 14.67 5.21 1.87
N CYS A 123 13.53 5.87 2.05
CA CYS A 123 13.42 7.31 1.85
C CYS A 123 14.16 8.08 2.94
N SER A 124 14.70 9.21 2.51
CA SER A 124 15.29 10.26 3.31
C SER A 124 14.44 11.54 3.31
N SER A 125 13.48 11.65 2.39
CA SER A 125 12.56 12.78 2.29
C SER A 125 11.40 12.72 3.29
N ASP A 126 10.94 13.89 3.74
CA ASP A 126 9.72 14.03 4.56
C ASP A 126 8.49 13.43 3.88
N PHE A 127 8.44 13.54 2.54
CA PHE A 127 7.37 12.96 1.74
C PHE A 127 7.37 11.43 1.84
N GLY A 128 8.54 10.80 1.76
CA GLY A 128 8.70 9.36 1.97
C GLY A 128 8.26 8.92 3.36
N GLU A 129 8.62 9.66 4.41
CA GLU A 129 8.17 9.38 5.79
C GLU A 129 6.66 9.51 5.97
N GLN A 130 6.04 10.50 5.32
CA GLN A 130 4.58 10.68 5.34
C GLN A 130 3.87 9.50 4.67
N LEU A 131 4.34 9.08 3.49
CA LEU A 131 3.81 7.91 2.80
C LEU A 131 3.99 6.65 3.67
N TYR A 132 5.18 6.46 4.24
CA TYR A 132 5.50 5.31 5.07
C TYR A 132 4.59 5.22 6.31
N THR A 133 4.36 6.36 6.97
CA THR A 133 3.46 6.45 8.12
C THR A 133 2.03 6.10 7.76
N MET A 134 1.52 6.65 6.66
CA MET A 134 0.17 6.32 6.19
C MET A 134 0.01 4.84 5.87
N LEU A 135 0.97 4.25 5.16
CA LEU A 135 0.96 2.81 4.87
C LEU A 135 1.01 1.98 6.14
N SER A 136 1.75 2.41 7.17
CA SER A 136 1.79 1.73 8.47
C SER A 136 0.42 1.74 9.15
N ILE A 137 -0.34 2.83 9.06
CA ILE A 137 -1.70 2.91 9.60
C ILE A 137 -2.66 1.98 8.85
N PHE A 138 -2.53 1.91 7.52
CA PHE A 138 -3.46 1.11 6.71
C PHE A 138 -3.16 -0.40 6.78
N PHE A 139 -1.90 -0.79 6.64
CA PHE A 139 -1.47 -2.18 6.64
C PHE A 139 -1.16 -2.74 8.03
N ASN A 140 -1.00 -1.87 9.03
CA ASN A 140 -0.68 -2.21 10.41
C ASN A 140 0.62 -3.02 10.57
N PHE A 141 1.68 -2.64 9.86
CA PHE A 141 2.98 -3.32 9.91
C PHE A 141 3.94 -2.70 10.93
N GLU A 142 4.92 -3.50 11.35
CA GLU A 142 6.07 -3.03 12.13
C GLU A 142 7.04 -2.21 11.26
N ARG A 143 7.37 -1.00 11.71
CA ARG A 143 8.20 -0.07 10.96
C ARG A 143 9.67 -0.49 11.00
N SER A 144 10.30 -0.59 9.83
CA SER A 144 11.72 -0.82 9.63
C SER A 144 12.31 0.00 8.46
N ARG A 145 13.57 0.38 8.59
CA ARG A 145 14.39 0.97 7.51
C ARG A 145 15.27 -0.05 6.80
N GLU A 146 15.40 -1.25 7.35
CA GLU A 146 16.28 -2.29 6.85
C GLU A 146 15.60 -3.65 6.83
N LEU A 147 15.93 -4.44 5.81
CA LEU A 147 15.47 -5.81 5.73
C LEU A 147 16.55 -6.69 6.34
N ILE A 148 16.24 -7.29 7.48
CA ILE A 148 17.10 -8.31 8.11
C ILE A 148 16.77 -9.65 7.44
N TYR A 149 17.78 -10.29 6.86
CA TYR A 149 17.64 -11.59 6.25
C TYR A 149 17.96 -12.68 7.27
N GLU A 150 16.91 -13.32 7.78
CA GLU A 150 17.07 -14.47 8.67
C GLU A 150 17.06 -15.77 7.83
N PRO A 151 17.82 -16.80 8.23
CA PRO A 151 17.73 -18.12 7.61
C PRO A 151 16.28 -18.61 7.68
N ASN A 152 15.67 -18.89 6.52
CA ASN A 152 14.27 -19.29 6.34
C ASN A 152 13.21 -18.17 6.35
N LEU A 153 13.60 -16.89 6.41
CA LEU A 153 12.63 -15.82 6.22
C LEU A 153 12.12 -15.83 4.78
N LYS A 154 10.85 -16.20 4.61
CA LYS A 154 10.15 -16.19 3.31
C LYS A 154 9.09 -15.10 3.28
N GLY A 155 8.89 -14.51 2.11
CA GLY A 155 7.78 -13.60 1.86
C GLY A 155 8.17 -12.43 0.99
N ILE A 156 7.52 -11.30 1.20
CA ILE A 156 7.62 -10.16 0.28
C ILE A 156 8.05 -8.92 1.05
N ALA A 157 9.05 -8.22 0.51
CA ALA A 157 9.44 -6.90 0.95
C ALA A 157 8.98 -5.84 -0.06
N VAL A 158 8.47 -4.72 0.43
CA VAL A 158 8.21 -3.51 -0.35
C VAL A 158 9.23 -2.46 0.05
N PHE A 159 9.98 -1.95 -0.91
CA PHE A 159 10.94 -0.88 -0.69
C PHE A 159 10.32 0.44 -1.14
N LEU A 160 10.33 1.42 -0.24
CA LEU A 160 10.03 2.82 -0.53
C LEU A 160 11.36 3.54 -0.74
N SER A 161 11.58 4.11 -1.92
CA SER A 161 12.82 4.83 -2.24
C SER A 161 12.53 6.18 -2.87
N ASP A 162 13.31 7.20 -2.49
CA ASP A 162 13.30 8.49 -3.18
C ASP A 162 13.72 8.33 -4.65
N SER A 163 13.05 9.04 -5.55
CA SER A 163 13.44 9.13 -6.95
C SER A 163 13.93 10.55 -7.28
N PRO A 164 14.76 10.74 -8.32
CA PRO A 164 15.35 12.04 -8.67
C PRO A 164 14.35 13.19 -8.91
N LYS A 165 13.08 12.88 -9.21
CA LYS A 165 12.02 13.87 -9.50
C LYS A 165 11.09 14.12 -8.30
N SER A 166 11.61 13.98 -7.08
CA SER A 166 10.85 14.13 -5.82
C SER A 166 9.61 13.22 -5.70
N ASN A 167 9.58 12.12 -6.44
CA ASN A 167 8.56 11.08 -6.29
C ASN A 167 9.12 9.95 -5.42
N ILE A 168 8.24 9.10 -4.86
CA ILE A 168 8.63 7.86 -4.20
C ILE A 168 8.36 6.68 -5.14
N THR A 169 9.30 5.76 -5.25
CA THR A 169 9.09 4.49 -5.95
C THR A 169 8.80 3.39 -4.94
N LEU A 170 7.79 2.56 -5.23
CA LEU A 170 7.52 1.30 -4.55
C LEU A 170 7.95 0.15 -5.46
N GLU A 171 8.83 -0.71 -4.94
CA GLU A 171 9.24 -1.95 -5.60
C GLU A 171 9.08 -3.14 -4.65
N PHE A 172 8.64 -4.27 -5.20
CA PHE A 172 8.38 -5.49 -4.44
C PHE A 172 9.46 -6.51 -4.74
N GLN A 173 9.94 -7.20 -3.72
CA GLN A 173 10.97 -8.22 -3.81
C GLN A 173 10.53 -9.46 -3.04
N GLN A 174 10.76 -10.64 -3.60
CA GLN A 174 10.68 -11.88 -2.86
C GLN A 174 11.91 -11.98 -1.94
N ILE A 175 11.69 -12.13 -0.62
CA ILE A 175 12.76 -12.02 0.38
C ILE A 175 13.80 -13.13 0.18
N GLU A 176 13.35 -14.37 -0.01
CA GLU A 176 14.23 -15.53 -0.07
C GLU A 176 15.07 -15.60 -1.36
N THR A 177 14.52 -15.19 -2.51
CA THR A 177 15.25 -15.22 -3.79
C THR A 177 15.91 -13.90 -4.12
N LYS A 178 15.55 -12.81 -3.41
CA LYS A 178 15.95 -11.43 -3.70
C LYS A 178 15.52 -10.93 -5.09
N GLU A 179 14.63 -11.63 -5.76
CA GLU A 179 14.12 -11.24 -7.07
C GLU A 179 13.05 -10.16 -6.95
N PHE A 180 13.11 -9.15 -7.81
CA PHE A 180 12.04 -8.18 -7.91
C PHE A 180 10.82 -8.78 -8.62
N ILE A 181 9.65 -8.58 -8.03
CA ILE A 181 8.36 -9.13 -8.43
C ILE A 181 7.31 -8.01 -8.55
N GLY A 182 6.17 -8.32 -9.16
CA GLY A 182 5.03 -7.39 -9.20
C GLY A 182 5.30 -6.07 -9.92
N PRO A 183 4.42 -5.07 -9.73
CA PRO A 183 4.52 -3.81 -10.43
C PRO A 183 5.53 -2.88 -9.74
N ARG A 184 6.13 -1.96 -10.51
CA ARG A 184 6.77 -0.76 -9.96
C ARG A 184 5.74 0.37 -9.93
N ILE A 185 5.69 1.09 -8.82
CA ILE A 185 4.71 2.18 -8.63
C ILE A 185 5.48 3.46 -8.32
N THR A 186 5.18 4.52 -9.05
CA THR A 186 5.71 5.85 -8.77
C THR A 186 4.61 6.70 -8.13
N ILE A 187 4.87 7.20 -6.93
CA ILE A 187 3.96 8.00 -6.12
C ILE A 187 4.44 9.45 -6.12
N SER A 188 3.58 10.36 -6.55
CA SER A 188 3.91 11.79 -6.59
C SER A 188 3.39 12.59 -5.41
N ASP A 189 2.41 12.05 -4.67
CA ASP A 189 1.82 12.78 -3.54
C ASP A 189 1.10 11.83 -2.57
N VAL A 190 1.03 12.26 -1.31
CA VAL A 190 0.24 11.64 -0.26
C VAL A 190 -0.54 12.73 0.47
N TYR A 191 -1.86 12.58 0.48
CA TYR A 191 -2.73 13.42 1.30
C TYR A 191 -3.02 12.67 2.60
N LEU A 192 -2.88 13.35 3.74
CA LEU A 192 -3.02 12.74 5.07
C LEU A 192 -4.30 13.17 5.83
N GLY A 193 -5.11 14.06 5.28
CA GLY A 193 -6.33 14.54 5.95
C GLY A 193 -6.05 15.30 7.24
N LYS A 194 -7.08 15.90 7.86
CA LYS A 194 -6.91 16.74 9.06
C LYS A 194 -6.26 15.99 10.23
N LYS A 195 -6.68 14.74 10.51
CA LYS A 195 -6.06 13.92 11.57
C LYS A 195 -4.62 13.51 11.26
N GLY A 196 -4.32 13.23 9.99
CA GLY A 196 -2.95 12.92 9.59
C GLY A 196 -2.06 14.16 9.49
N GLU A 197 -2.62 15.36 9.31
CA GLU A 197 -1.89 16.63 9.49
C GLU A 197 -1.50 16.87 10.95
N VAL A 198 -2.33 16.47 11.92
CA VAL A 198 -1.95 16.49 13.34
C VAL A 198 -0.82 15.50 13.61
N ILE A 199 -0.91 14.27 13.07
CA ILE A 199 0.19 13.29 13.15
C ILE A 199 1.45 13.83 12.46
N LYS A 200 1.32 14.46 11.29
CA LYS A 200 2.42 15.13 10.57
C LYS A 200 3.04 16.25 11.41
N SER A 201 2.22 17.07 12.05
CA SER A 201 2.67 18.13 12.95
C SER A 201 3.45 17.56 14.12
N LEU A 202 2.94 16.50 14.76
CA LEU A 202 3.61 15.77 15.84
C LEU A 202 4.92 15.13 15.38
N MET A 203 4.95 14.48 14.21
CA MET A 203 6.18 13.89 13.66
C MET A 203 7.25 14.94 13.37
N ASN A 204 6.85 16.10 12.83
CA ASN A 204 7.74 17.23 12.57
C ASN A 204 8.26 17.86 13.86
N LEU A 205 7.41 18.00 14.89
CA LEU A 205 7.78 18.49 16.22
C LEU A 205 8.77 17.54 16.93
N LEU A 206 8.57 16.23 16.77
CA LEU A 206 9.44 15.18 17.31
C LEU A 206 10.75 14.98 16.52
N GLY A 207 10.98 15.77 15.47
CA GLY A 207 12.18 15.66 14.63
C GLY A 207 12.28 14.38 13.80
N LEU A 208 11.20 13.59 13.72
CA LEU A 208 11.12 12.38 12.93
C LEU A 208 10.95 12.76 11.45
N GLY A 209 12.04 12.73 10.68
CA GLY A 209 12.07 13.11 9.25
C GLY A 209 13.18 14.11 8.90
N LYS A 210 13.71 14.84 9.89
CA LYS A 210 14.86 15.72 9.66
C LYS A 210 16.17 14.93 9.71
N ARG A 211 16.79 14.63 8.56
CA ARG A 211 18.24 14.42 8.56
C ARG A 211 18.94 15.77 8.65
N LYS A 212 19.85 15.90 9.63
CA LYS A 212 20.89 16.94 9.64
C LYS A 212 21.55 16.95 8.25
N ARG A 213 21.56 18.11 7.58
CA ARG A 213 22.49 18.35 6.48
C ARG A 213 23.89 18.12 7.04
N VAL A 214 24.57 17.06 6.60
CA VAL A 214 26.02 16.99 6.72
C VAL A 214 26.52 18.02 5.72
N LYS A 215 27.01 19.16 6.25
CA LYS A 215 27.83 20.08 5.46
C LYS A 215 29.14 19.36 5.19
N ASN A 216 29.41 19.05 3.93
CA ASN A 216 30.77 19.00 3.42
C ASN A 216 31.12 20.41 2.95
#